data_AF-A0A7V0WM38-F1
#
_entry.id   AF-A0A7V0WM38-F1
#
_cell.length_a   1.000
_cell.length_b   1.000
_cell.length_c   1.000
_cell.angle_alpha   90.00
_cell.angle_beta   90.00
_cell.angle_gamma   90.00
#
_symmetry.space_group_name_H-M   'P 1'
#
loop_
_entity.id
_entity.type
_entity.pdbx_description
1 polymer ?
#
loop_
_entity_poly.entity_id
_entity_poly.type
_entity_poly.pdbx_seq_one_letter_code
_entity_poly.pdbx_strand_id
1 'polypeptide(L)' 'MTIANDPMEAGRVERPVFIKVWDPFVRVFHWSLVALFILTWISADEWDRLHELTGYAIAGLVGLRLVWGLIGARHARFP' A
#
# COMPACT_ATOMS: atom_id res chain seq x y z
N MET A 1 21.96 -58.20 15.74
CA MET A 1 21.98 -56.81 16.23
C MET A 1 22.07 -55.90 15.02
N THR A 2 20.93 -55.60 14.38
CA THR A 2 20.84 -54.74 13.20
C THR A 2 20.40 -53.37 13.67
N ILE A 3 21.31 -52.39 13.64
CA ILE A 3 20.94 -50.98 13.76
C ILE A 3 20.28 -50.62 12.43
N ALA A 4 18.96 -50.45 12.43
CA ALA A 4 18.27 -49.80 11.33
C ALA A 4 18.76 -48.35 11.28
N ASN A 5 19.60 -48.04 10.30
CA ASN A 5 19.84 -46.65 9.91
C ASN A 5 18.56 -46.17 9.25
N ASP A 6 17.71 -45.46 9.99
CA ASP A 6 16.53 -44.78 9.44
C ASP A 6 17.01 -43.64 8.51
N PRO A 7 16.81 -43.72 7.18
CA PRO A 7 17.26 -42.67 6.27
C PRO A 7 16.27 -41.48 6.17
N MET A 8 15.38 -41.29 7.16
CA MET A 8 14.19 -40.44 7.00
C MET A 8 14.14 -39.16 7.84
N GLU A 9 15.25 -38.72 8.44
CA GLU A 9 15.40 -37.34 8.95
C GLU A 9 16.01 -36.38 7.90
N ALA A 10 15.68 -36.58 6.62
CA ALA A 10 15.87 -35.52 5.63
C ALA A 10 14.90 -34.38 5.96
N GLY A 11 15.39 -33.41 6.74
CA GLY A 11 14.63 -32.30 7.30
C GLY A 11 13.68 -31.68 6.29
N ARG A 12 12.39 -31.71 6.61
CA ARG A 12 11.40 -30.86 5.94
C ARG A 12 11.74 -29.43 6.32
N VAL A 13 12.57 -28.78 5.52
CA VAL A 13 12.73 -27.33 5.55
C VAL A 13 11.35 -26.78 5.21
N GLU A 14 10.61 -26.30 6.22
CA GLU A 14 9.33 -25.66 6.01
C GLU A 14 9.56 -24.53 4.99
N ARG A 15 8.83 -24.59 3.86
CA ARG A 15 8.99 -23.57 2.83
C ARG A 15 8.56 -22.24 3.43
N PRO A 16 9.36 -21.16 3.25
CA PRO A 16 8.96 -19.85 3.74
C PRO A 16 7.58 -19.50 3.19
N VAL A 17 6.64 -19.20 4.09
CA VAL A 17 5.30 -18.74 3.70
C VAL A 17 5.45 -17.30 3.19
N PHE A 18 5.31 -17.10 1.89
CA PHE A 18 5.36 -15.77 1.29
C PHE A 18 4.07 -15.00 1.61
N ILE A 19 4.18 -13.94 2.41
CA ILE A 19 3.08 -13.02 2.67
C ILE A 19 3.17 -11.86 1.66
N LYS A 20 2.10 -11.63 0.91
CA LYS A 20 2.01 -10.52 -0.05
C LYS A 20 1.72 -9.22 0.71
N VAL A 21 2.78 -8.48 1.06
CA VAL A 21 2.72 -7.19 1.79
C VAL A 21 2.34 -6.00 0.88
N TRP A 22 2.24 -6.24 -0.43
CA TRP A 22 1.96 -5.18 -1.39
C TRP A 22 0.50 -4.77 -1.35
N ASP A 23 0.20 -3.66 -0.68
CA ASP A 23 -1.12 -3.03 -0.72
C ASP A 23 -1.26 -2.18 -2.01
N PRO A 24 -2.02 -2.64 -3.01
CA PRO A 24 -2.20 -1.90 -4.25
C PRO A 24 -2.96 -0.58 -4.04
N PHE A 25 -3.82 -0.49 -3.03
CA PHE A 25 -4.61 0.71 -2.75
C PHE A 25 -3.73 1.86 -2.30
N VAL A 26 -2.74 1.59 -1.42
CA VAL A 26 -1.78 2.61 -0.97
C VAL A 26 -1.00 3.21 -2.14
N ARG A 27 -0.67 2.38 -3.14
CA ARG A 27 0.08 2.84 -4.31
C ARG A 27 -0.77 3.66 -5.26
N VAL A 28 -2.00 3.22 -5.55
CA VAL A 28 -2.93 4.00 -6.36
C VAL A 28 -3.17 5.35 -5.70
N PHE A 29 -3.44 5.37 -4.40
CA PHE A 29 -3.59 6.61 -3.63
C PHE A 29 -2.38 7.54 -3.78
N HIS A 30 -1.18 7.01 -3.55
CA HIS A 30 0.05 7.79 -3.60
C HIS A 30 0.30 8.38 -4.99
N TRP A 31 0.16 7.57 -6.05
CA TRP A 31 0.35 8.05 -7.42
C TRP A 31 -0.73 9.05 -7.85
N SER A 32 -1.99 8.88 -7.43
CA SER A 32 -3.05 9.87 -7.65
C SER A 32 -2.73 11.20 -6.97
N LEU A 33 -2.21 11.17 -5.73
CA LEU A 33 -1.81 12.37 -5.01
C LEU A 33 -0.67 13.10 -5.73
N VAL A 34 0.36 12.38 -6.17
CA VAL A 34 1.49 12.95 -6.92
C VAL A 34 1.00 13.59 -8.23
N ALA A 35 0.13 12.91 -8.98
CA ALA A 35 -0.41 13.44 -10.24
C ALA A 35 -1.22 14.73 -10.02
N LEU A 36 -2.10 14.75 -9.02
CA LEU A 36 -2.90 15.94 -8.72
C LEU A 36 -2.08 17.09 -8.15
N PHE A 37 -1.02 16.80 -7.39
CA PHE A 37 -0.10 17.82 -6.92
C PHE A 37 0.62 18.51 -8.09
N ILE A 38 1.09 17.74 -9.07
CA ILE A 38 1.70 18.28 -10.30
C ILE A 38 0.69 19.11 -11.09
N LEU A 39 -0.56 18.64 -11.24
CA LEU A 39 -1.61 19.40 -11.93
C LEU A 39 -1.93 20.71 -11.20
N THR A 40 -2.03 20.70 -9.87
CA THR A 40 -2.27 21.89 -9.04
C THR A 40 -1.12 22.88 -9.19
N TRP A 41 0.13 22.40 -9.21
CA TRP A 41 1.32 23.23 -9.40
C TRP A 41 1.34 23.92 -10.77
N ILE A 42 1.06 23.16 -11.84
CA ILE A 42 1.09 23.70 -13.21
C ILE A 42 -0.09 24.66 -13.45
N SER A 43 -1.25 24.40 -12.85
CA SER A 43 -2.45 25.23 -13.03
C SER A 43 -2.48 26.51 -12.18
N ALA A 44 -1.51 26.71 -11.29
CA ALA A 44 -1.54 27.75 -10.26
C ALA A 44 -1.54 29.20 -10.79
N ASP A 45 -0.89 29.48 -11.92
CA ASP A 45 -0.74 30.86 -12.42
C ASP A 45 -1.78 31.26 -13.47
N GLU A 46 -2.29 30.30 -14.25
CA GLU A 46 -3.09 30.61 -15.46
C GLU A 46 -4.51 30.05 -15.39
N TRP A 47 -4.77 29.03 -14.57
CA TRP A 47 -6.05 28.33 -14.53
C TRP A 47 -6.61 28.22 -13.11
N ASP A 48 -6.98 29.35 -12.52
CA ASP A 48 -7.56 29.44 -11.16
C ASP A 48 -8.63 28.38 -10.88
N ARG A 49 -9.57 28.16 -11.81
CA ARG A 49 -10.64 27.17 -11.64
C ARG A 49 -10.11 25.73 -11.59
N LEU A 50 -9.07 25.42 -12.37
CA LEU A 50 -8.42 24.10 -12.33
C LEU A 50 -7.58 23.93 -11.07
N HIS A 51 -6.87 24.97 -10.64
CA HIS A 51 -6.12 24.96 -9.39
C HIS A 51 -7.04 24.72 -8.18
N GLU A 52 -8.18 25.40 -8.13
CA GLU A 52 -9.19 25.23 -7.07
C GLU A 52 -9.79 23.82 -7.09
N LEU A 53 -10.19 23.33 -8.28
CA LEU A 53 -10.76 21.98 -8.43
C LEU A 53 -9.76 20.88 -8.05
N THR A 54 -8.51 21.01 -8.47
CA THR A 54 -7.45 20.05 -8.15
C THR A 54 -7.06 20.09 -6.67
N GLY A 55 -7.07 21.27 -6.04
CA GLY A 55 -6.95 21.42 -4.59
C GLY A 55 -8.04 20.68 -3.82
N TYR A 56 -9.31 20.83 -4.23
CA TYR A 56 -10.42 20.06 -3.63
C TYR A 56 -10.31 18.55 -3.88
N ALA A 57 -9.83 18.14 -5.05
CA ALA A 57 -9.58 16.73 -5.35
C ALA A 57 -8.49 16.14 -4.44
N ILE A 58 -7.41 16.89 -4.16
CA ILE A 58 -6.37 16.51 -3.20
C ILE A 58 -6.96 16.40 -1.79
N ALA A 59 -7.75 17.39 -1.35
CA ALA A 59 -8.39 17.36 -0.03
C ALA A 59 -9.33 16.14 0.12
N GLY A 60 -10.10 15.82 -0.91
CA GLY A 60 -10.97 14.63 -0.95
C GLY A 60 -10.18 13.32 -0.90
N LEU A 61 -9.08 13.21 -1.65
CA LEU A 61 -8.16 12.07 -1.58
C LEU A 61 -7.57 11.91 -0.19
N VAL A 62 -7.08 12.99 0.42
CA VAL A 62 -6.56 12.96 1.79
C VAL A 62 -7.65 12.52 2.77
N GLY A 63 -8.88 13.02 2.64
CA GLY A 63 -10.02 12.55 3.43
C GLY A 63 -10.26 11.04 3.28
N LEU A 64 -10.27 10.53 2.04
CA LEU A 64 -10.39 9.11 1.74
C LEU A 64 -9.22 8.30 2.34
N ARG A 65 -8.01 8.85 2.36
CA ARG A 65 -6.85 8.23 3.00
C ARG A 65 -6.96 8.16 4.51
N LEU A 66 -7.50 9.18 5.14
CA LEU A 66 -7.77 9.20 6.58
C LEU A 66 -8.86 8.17 6.93
N VAL A 67 -9.95 8.13 6.15
CA VAL A 67 -11.00 7.13 6.28
C VAL A 67 -10.43 5.71 6.10
N TRP A 68 -9.56 5.48 5.12
CA TRP A 68 -8.88 4.19 4.96
C TRP A 68 -7.89 3.88 6.09
N GLY A 69 -7.22 4.88 6.65
CA GLY A 69 -6.37 4.70 7.84
C GLY A 69 -7.17 4.30 9.08
N LEU A 70 -8.41 4.77 9.18
CA LEU A 70 -9.34 4.49 10.29
C LEU A 70 -10.10 3.16 10.10
N ILE A 71 -10.56 2.86 8.88
CA ILE A 71 -11.31 1.63 8.53
C ILE A 71 -10.37 0.46 8.23
N GLY A 72 -9.21 0.72 7.62
CA GLY A 72 -8.15 -0.25 7.30
C GLY A 72 -7.35 -0.74 8.50
N ALA A 73 -7.79 -0.44 9.72
CA ALA A 73 -7.18 -0.84 10.97
C ALA A 73 -7.57 -2.28 11.39
N ARG A 74 -7.27 -3.28 10.55
CA ARG A 74 -7.28 -4.70 11.00
C ARG A 74 -6.08 -5.56 10.59
N HIS A 75 -5.17 -5.11 9.72
CA HIS A 75 -3.95 -5.86 9.36
C HIS A 75 -2.63 -5.11 9.61
N ALA A 76 -2.65 -3.88 10.12
CA ALA A 76 -1.43 -3.18 10.56
C ALA A 76 -1.05 -3.51 12.02
N ARG A 77 -1.39 -4.71 12.50
CA ARG A 77 -0.73 -5.29 13.66
C ARG A 77 0.49 -6.03 13.10
N PHE A 78 1.66 -5.40 13.19
CA PHE A 78 2.91 -6.14 13.09
C PHE A 78 3.00 -7.07 14.31
N PRO A 79 3.03 -8.41 14.15
CA PRO A 79 3.79 -9.28 15.05
C PRO A 79 5.29 -9.08 14.85
#